data_AF-A0A0G0MTR7-F1
#
_entry.id   AF-A0A0G0MTR7-F1
#
_cell.length_a   1.000
_cell.length_b   1.000
_cell.length_c   1.000
_cell.angle_alpha   90.00
_cell.angle_beta   90.00
_cell.angle_gamma   90.00
#
_symmetry.space_group_name_H-M   'P 1'
#
loop_
_entity.id
_entity.type
_entity.pdbx_description
1 polymer ?
#
loop_
_entity_poly.entity_id
_entity_poly.type
_entity_poly.pdbx_seq_one_letter_code
_entity_poly.pdbx_strand_id
1 'polypeptide(L)'
;MPQQIKKIFNKIIWWSGVIMVGLVLGLCLQFAIAATWTGPTSAPPNDNVSAPLNTGANQQIKGNFTSHIGSVALAGVLETFGFKMPTGAQPGYVLTAQDTNGQAAWAAGGGGGLKTFCGATAQTYNGNLGGYSGANQKCSIQYGAGARMCMAADFVNGAPTVNGWYSTFVTGWVDQYAVDCLGWTTNAITFSGFKMAGPHWEISHPGPWARGCESSAKILCCK
;
A
#
# COMPACT_ATOMS: atom_id res chain seq x y z
N MET A 1 -60.66 -74.44 -32.04
CA MET A 1 -60.56 -72.97 -31.88
C MET A 1 -60.56 -72.31 -33.26
N PRO A 2 -61.47 -71.36 -33.53
CA PRO A 2 -61.58 -70.68 -34.84
C PRO A 2 -60.27 -69.99 -35.22
N GLN A 3 -59.87 -70.03 -36.50
CA GLN A 3 -58.62 -69.40 -36.95
C GLN A 3 -58.53 -67.89 -36.65
N GLN A 4 -59.68 -67.21 -36.60
CA GLN A 4 -59.77 -65.80 -36.21
C GLN A 4 -59.33 -65.57 -34.75
N ILE A 5 -59.69 -66.48 -33.84
CA ILE A 5 -59.31 -66.39 -32.42
C ILE A 5 -57.79 -66.57 -32.26
N LYS A 6 -57.17 -67.49 -33.02
CA LYS A 6 -55.70 -67.67 -33.00
C LYS A 6 -54.95 -66.40 -33.44
N LYS A 7 -55.43 -65.72 -34.48
CA LYS A 7 -54.83 -64.46 -34.95
C LYS A 7 -54.92 -63.34 -33.92
N ILE A 8 -56.07 -63.22 -33.25
CA ILE A 8 -56.28 -62.22 -32.19
C ILE A 8 -55.37 -62.54 -30.99
N PHE A 9 -55.29 -63.80 -30.58
CA PHE A 9 -54.46 -64.22 -29.44
C PHE A 9 -52.97 -63.93 -29.66
N ASN A 10 -52.45 -64.20 -30.88
CA ASN A 10 -51.07 -63.91 -31.21
C ASN A 10 -50.75 -62.40 -31.20
N LYS A 11 -51.69 -61.56 -31.65
CA LYS A 11 -51.53 -60.10 -31.57
C LYS A 11 -51.49 -59.61 -30.13
N ILE A 12 -52.35 -60.16 -29.26
CA ILE A 12 -52.37 -59.79 -27.83
C ILE A 12 -51.06 -60.18 -27.15
N ILE A 13 -50.55 -61.40 -27.39
CA ILE A 13 -49.26 -61.85 -26.82
C ILE A 13 -48.11 -60.97 -27.30
N TRP A 14 -48.09 -60.60 -28.57
CA TRP A 14 -47.04 -59.75 -29.12
C TRP A 14 -47.04 -58.36 -28.49
N TRP A 15 -48.21 -57.71 -28.42
CA TRP A 15 -48.34 -56.38 -27.81
C TRP A 15 -48.11 -56.39 -26.30
N SER A 16 -48.52 -57.45 -25.58
CA SER A 16 -48.21 -57.56 -24.16
C SER A 16 -46.72 -57.71 -23.90
N GLY A 17 -45.99 -58.42 -24.76
CA GLY A 17 -44.52 -58.48 -24.72
C GLY A 17 -43.87 -57.11 -24.89
N VAL A 18 -44.32 -56.31 -25.87
CA VAL A 18 -43.82 -54.95 -26.10
C VAL A 18 -44.07 -54.05 -24.88
N ILE A 19 -45.26 -54.11 -24.28
CA ILE A 19 -45.61 -53.32 -23.09
C ILE A 19 -44.76 -53.72 -21.89
N MET A 20 -44.52 -55.01 -21.67
CA MET A 20 -43.69 -55.49 -20.56
C MET A 20 -42.24 -55.02 -20.67
N VAL A 21 -41.65 -55.04 -21.87
CA VAL A 21 -40.29 -54.52 -22.09
C VAL A 21 -40.22 -53.02 -21.79
N GLY A 22 -41.21 -52.24 -22.23
CA GLY A 22 -41.28 -50.81 -21.96
C GLY A 22 -41.40 -50.49 -20.46
N LEU A 23 -42.22 -51.24 -19.73
CA LEU A 23 -42.37 -51.09 -18.27
C LEU A 23 -41.08 -51.41 -17.52
N VAL A 24 -40.40 -52.51 -17.86
CA VAL A 24 -39.14 -52.90 -17.21
C VAL A 24 -38.06 -51.84 -17.45
N LEU A 25 -37.88 -51.39 -18.69
CA LEU A 25 -36.88 -50.37 -19.01
C LEU A 25 -37.20 -49.01 -18.36
N GLY A 26 -38.47 -48.61 -18.37
CA GLY A 26 -38.91 -47.38 -17.71
C GLY A 26 -38.67 -47.39 -16.21
N LEU A 27 -38.95 -48.51 -15.55
CA LEU A 27 -38.72 -48.66 -14.11
C LEU A 27 -37.22 -48.69 -13.78
N CYS A 28 -36.40 -49.41 -14.56
CA CYS A 28 -34.95 -49.45 -14.36
C CYS A 28 -34.29 -48.07 -14.50
N LEU A 29 -34.77 -47.23 -15.43
CA LEU A 29 -34.21 -45.90 -15.66
C LEU A 29 -34.44 -44.94 -14.48
N GLN A 30 -35.56 -45.08 -13.76
CA GLN A 30 -35.86 -44.27 -12.58
C GLN A 30 -34.83 -44.49 -11.46
N PHE A 31 -34.36 -45.72 -11.28
CA PHE A 31 -33.34 -46.03 -10.27
C PHE A 31 -31.93 -45.58 -10.67
N ALA A 32 -31.60 -45.52 -11.97
CA ALA A 32 -30.28 -45.08 -12.44
C ALA A 32 -30.04 -43.57 -12.25
N ILE A 33 -31.07 -42.75 -12.48
CA ILE A 33 -30.96 -41.28 -12.40
C ILE A 33 -31.08 -40.81 -10.95
N ALA A 34 -31.93 -41.44 -10.12
CA ALA A 34 -32.10 -41.06 -8.72
C ALA A 34 -30.89 -41.46 -7.84
N ALA A 35 -30.15 -42.51 -8.19
CA ALA A 35 -29.04 -43.02 -7.37
C ALA A 35 -27.70 -42.31 -7.60
N THR A 36 -27.56 -41.51 -8.66
CA THR A 36 -26.24 -40.98 -9.09
C THR A 36 -25.99 -39.53 -8.71
N TRP A 37 -26.99 -38.80 -8.20
CA TRP A 37 -26.80 -37.44 -7.69
C TRP A 37 -27.47 -37.24 -6.33
N THR A 38 -26.79 -37.66 -5.27
CA THR A 38 -27.06 -37.14 -3.93
C THR A 38 -26.15 -35.93 -3.72
N GLY A 39 -26.74 -34.73 -3.69
CA GLY A 39 -26.02 -33.55 -3.24
C GLY A 39 -25.45 -33.76 -1.82
N PRO A 40 -24.42 -32.99 -1.41
CA PRO A 40 -23.87 -33.07 -0.07
C PRO A 40 -25.00 -32.91 0.97
N THR A 41 -25.13 -33.87 1.89
CA THR A 41 -26.24 -33.91 2.87
C THR A 41 -26.02 -33.02 4.08
N SER A 42 -24.80 -32.50 4.25
CA SER A 42 -24.49 -31.49 5.25
C SER A 42 -24.04 -30.20 4.57
N ALA A 43 -24.47 -29.07 5.13
CA ALA A 43 -23.84 -27.79 4.82
C ALA A 43 -22.33 -27.92 5.13
N PRO A 44 -21.44 -27.33 4.32
CA PRO A 44 -20.03 -27.41 4.57
C PRO A 44 -19.72 -26.81 5.96
N PRO A 45 -18.75 -27.37 6.70
CA PRO A 45 -18.35 -26.83 7.99
C PRO A 45 -18.02 -25.32 7.90
N ASN A 46 -18.33 -24.58 8.96
CA ASN A 46 -18.03 -23.15 9.14
C ASN A 46 -18.84 -22.16 8.27
N ASP A 47 -20.14 -22.40 8.05
CA ASP A 47 -21.02 -21.50 7.29
C ASP A 47 -20.49 -21.13 5.90
N ASN A 48 -19.70 -22.03 5.31
CA ASN A 48 -19.25 -21.87 3.93
C ASN A 48 -20.47 -22.08 3.03
N VAL A 49 -20.99 -20.97 2.50
CA VAL A 49 -22.09 -20.99 1.52
C VAL A 49 -21.64 -21.80 0.30
N SER A 50 -22.40 -22.83 -0.06
CA SER A 50 -22.18 -23.63 -1.27
C SER A 50 -22.12 -22.70 -2.50
N ALA A 51 -21.09 -22.87 -3.33
CA ALA A 51 -20.62 -21.94 -4.37
C ALA A 51 -21.72 -21.45 -5.36
N PRO A 52 -21.55 -20.29 -6.03
CA PRO A 52 -20.32 -19.94 -6.74
C PRO A 52 -19.52 -18.81 -6.10
N LEU A 53 -18.22 -19.07 -5.88
CA LEU A 53 -17.22 -18.03 -6.08
C LEU A 53 -17.35 -17.61 -7.55
N ASN A 54 -18.01 -16.49 -7.85
CA ASN A 54 -18.11 -15.93 -9.19
C ASN A 54 -16.70 -15.82 -9.78
N THR A 55 -16.47 -16.51 -10.89
CA THR A 55 -15.22 -16.47 -11.67
C THR A 55 -15.28 -15.44 -12.81
N GLY A 56 -16.25 -14.52 -12.78
CA GLY A 56 -16.40 -13.44 -13.77
C GLY A 56 -15.61 -12.18 -13.41
N ALA A 57 -15.56 -11.21 -14.33
CA ALA A 57 -14.84 -9.94 -14.15
C ALA A 57 -15.40 -9.01 -13.04
N ASN A 58 -16.49 -9.41 -12.39
CA ASN A 58 -17.13 -8.62 -11.34
C ASN A 58 -16.48 -8.89 -9.98
N GLN A 59 -16.24 -7.83 -9.23
CA GLN A 59 -15.64 -7.88 -7.91
C GLN A 59 -16.52 -8.71 -6.95
N GLN A 60 -15.93 -9.73 -6.33
CA GLN A 60 -16.58 -10.47 -5.26
C GLN A 60 -16.35 -9.80 -3.92
N ILE A 61 -17.44 -9.52 -3.21
CA ILE A 61 -17.42 -9.05 -1.82
C ILE A 61 -17.88 -10.21 -0.95
N LYS A 62 -16.98 -10.78 -0.14
CA LYS A 62 -17.31 -11.83 0.85
C LYS A 62 -17.72 -11.15 2.15
N GLY A 63 -19.02 -11.14 2.45
CA GLY A 63 -19.55 -10.55 3.68
C GLY A 63 -20.12 -11.61 4.63
N ASN A 64 -19.38 -11.93 5.69
CA ASN A 64 -19.92 -12.05 7.05
C ASN A 64 -18.78 -11.93 8.08
N PHE A 65 -18.42 -10.71 8.44
CA PHE A 65 -17.64 -10.41 9.64
C PHE A 65 -18.01 -8.98 10.07
N THR A 66 -18.67 -8.87 11.23
CA THR A 66 -19.45 -7.71 11.71
C THR A 66 -18.65 -6.43 12.04
N SER A 67 -17.46 -6.20 11.46
CA SER A 67 -16.69 -4.98 11.76
C SER A 67 -15.80 -4.44 10.61
N HIS A 68 -15.90 -4.98 9.40
CA HIS A 68 -15.00 -4.59 8.30
C HIS A 68 -15.77 -4.47 6.97
N ILE A 69 -16.66 -3.47 6.86
CA ILE A 69 -17.36 -3.17 5.61
C ILE A 69 -16.36 -2.58 4.61
N GLY A 70 -16.11 -3.29 3.50
CA GLY A 70 -15.25 -2.81 2.41
C GLY A 70 -13.75 -2.83 2.72
N SER A 71 -13.31 -3.54 3.76
CA SER A 71 -11.90 -3.65 4.13
C SER A 71 -11.42 -5.10 4.19
N VAL A 72 -10.11 -5.27 4.02
CA VAL A 72 -9.40 -6.55 4.16
C VAL A 72 -8.62 -6.48 5.47
N ALA A 73 -8.96 -7.34 6.43
CA ALA A 73 -8.23 -7.49 7.69
C ALA A 73 -7.28 -8.68 7.60
N LEU A 74 -6.00 -8.46 7.90
CA LEU A 74 -4.96 -9.48 7.89
C LEU A 74 -4.23 -9.45 9.24
N ALA A 75 -3.98 -10.62 9.81
CA ALA A 75 -3.14 -10.77 11.01
C ALA A 75 -1.63 -10.86 10.66
N GLY A 76 -1.23 -10.32 9.49
CA GLY A 76 0.11 -10.51 8.93
C GLY A 76 0.34 -9.72 7.65
N VAL A 77 1.06 -10.31 6.69
CA VAL A 77 1.51 -9.64 5.47
C VAL A 77 0.46 -9.72 4.35
N LEU A 78 0.29 -8.62 3.61
CA LEU A 78 -0.44 -8.58 2.35
C LEU A 78 0.54 -8.73 1.17
N GLU A 79 0.45 -9.82 0.42
CA GLU A 79 1.18 -10.00 -0.83
C GLU A 79 0.22 -9.81 -2.02
N THR A 80 0.53 -8.89 -2.94
CA THR A 80 -0.28 -8.63 -4.15
C THR A 80 0.62 -8.31 -5.34
N PHE A 81 0.16 -8.63 -6.56
CA PHE A 81 0.88 -8.24 -7.78
C PHE A 81 0.82 -6.73 -8.03
N GLY A 82 -0.26 -6.07 -7.57
CA GLY A 82 -0.43 -4.64 -7.66
C GLY A 82 -1.40 -4.14 -6.61
N PHE A 83 -1.12 -2.95 -6.07
CA PHE A 83 -1.92 -2.31 -5.04
C PHE A 83 -2.30 -0.89 -5.49
N LYS A 84 -3.60 -0.60 -5.61
CA LYS A 84 -4.11 0.71 -6.05
C LYS A 84 -5.13 1.24 -5.04
N MET A 85 -4.82 2.36 -4.40
CA MET A 85 -5.78 3.10 -3.58
C MET A 85 -6.59 4.10 -4.43
N PRO A 86 -7.89 4.32 -4.13
CA PRO A 86 -8.82 5.01 -5.02
C PRO A 86 -8.69 6.54 -5.07
N THR A 87 -8.06 7.20 -4.09
CA THR A 87 -8.02 8.68 -4.00
C THR A 87 -6.66 9.19 -3.55
N GLY A 88 -6.28 10.41 -3.94
CA GLY A 88 -5.11 11.13 -3.41
C GLY A 88 -3.74 10.81 -4.02
N ALA A 89 -3.64 9.85 -4.95
CA ALA A 89 -2.38 9.53 -5.61
C ALA A 89 -1.92 10.65 -6.55
N GLN A 90 -0.65 11.05 -6.44
CA GLN A 90 0.03 11.96 -7.36
C GLN A 90 1.43 11.42 -7.68
N PRO A 91 2.03 11.77 -8.83
CA PRO A 91 3.43 11.42 -9.11
C PRO A 91 4.35 11.84 -7.96
N GLY A 92 5.16 10.90 -7.46
CA GLY A 92 6.10 11.14 -6.36
C GLY A 92 5.51 11.03 -4.95
N TYR A 93 4.24 10.66 -4.80
CA TYR A 93 3.64 10.41 -3.50
C TYR A 93 3.93 8.97 -3.06
N VAL A 94 4.06 8.75 -1.75
CA VAL A 94 4.23 7.43 -1.12
C VAL A 94 3.17 7.23 -0.04
N LEU A 95 2.97 5.98 0.37
CA LEU A 95 2.15 5.68 1.54
C LEU A 95 2.92 6.04 2.80
N THR A 96 2.35 6.92 3.60
CA THR A 96 2.85 7.28 4.93
C THR A 96 1.75 7.06 5.95
N ALA A 97 2.12 6.78 7.20
CA ALA A 97 1.19 6.86 8.30
C ALA A 97 0.66 8.30 8.41
N GLN A 98 -0.66 8.43 8.46
CA GLN A 98 -1.42 9.67 8.61
C GLN A 98 -1.68 9.97 10.09
N ASP A 99 -1.80 8.93 10.91
CA ASP A 99 -2.10 9.03 12.33
C ASP A 99 -1.38 7.94 13.15
N THR A 100 -1.55 8.00 14.47
CA THR A 100 -0.99 7.02 15.42
C THR A 100 -1.67 5.65 15.36
N ASN A 101 -2.79 5.53 14.65
CA ASN A 101 -3.50 4.27 14.45
C ASN A 101 -2.98 3.50 13.22
N GLY A 102 -2.01 4.07 12.50
CA GLY A 102 -1.41 3.47 11.32
C GLY A 102 -2.27 3.60 10.07
N GLN A 103 -3.23 4.53 10.04
CA GLN A 103 -3.97 4.81 8.82
C GLN A 103 -3.01 5.34 7.76
N ALA A 104 -2.91 4.68 6.61
CA ALA A 104 -2.02 5.13 5.54
C ALA A 104 -2.72 6.15 4.63
N ALA A 105 -2.02 7.21 4.25
CA ALA A 105 -2.46 8.16 3.24
C ALA A 105 -1.34 8.42 2.23
N TRP A 106 -1.73 8.83 1.02
CA TRP A 106 -0.77 9.39 0.08
C TRP A 106 -0.28 10.74 0.60
N ALA A 107 1.03 10.86 0.78
CA ALA A 107 1.67 12.14 0.99
C ALA A 107 2.82 12.29 0.01
N ALA A 108 3.24 13.54 -0.23
CA ALA A 108 4.47 13.80 -0.95
C ALA A 108 5.58 12.94 -0.33
N GLY A 109 6.17 12.07 -1.16
CA GLY A 109 7.27 11.24 -0.71
C GLY A 109 8.40 12.16 -0.28
N GLY A 110 8.66 12.20 1.03
CA GLY A 110 9.97 12.58 1.54
C GLY A 110 10.93 11.49 1.08
N GLY A 111 11.33 11.54 -0.19
CA GLY A 111 11.98 10.43 -0.88
C GLY A 111 13.14 9.90 -0.06
N GLY A 112 12.94 8.71 0.51
CA GLY A 112 13.96 7.98 1.28
C GLY A 112 15.06 7.38 0.40
N GLY A 113 15.07 7.69 -0.90
CA GLY A 113 16.22 7.45 -1.76
C GLY A 113 17.24 8.58 -1.61
N LEU A 114 18.53 8.24 -1.70
CA LEU A 114 19.62 9.21 -1.77
C LEU A 114 19.32 10.21 -2.90
N LYS A 115 19.28 11.49 -2.54
CA LYS A 115 19.00 12.58 -3.48
C LYS A 115 20.32 13.14 -4.02
N THR A 116 20.30 13.73 -5.21
CA THR A 116 21.51 14.35 -5.77
C THR A 116 21.48 15.84 -5.46
N PHE A 117 22.63 16.41 -5.09
CA PHE A 117 22.76 17.85 -4.88
C PHE A 117 22.39 18.61 -6.16
N CYS A 118 21.39 19.50 -6.06
CA CYS A 118 20.90 20.28 -7.21
C CYS A 118 21.22 21.77 -7.10
N GLY A 119 21.65 22.24 -5.92
CA GLY A 119 22.13 23.59 -5.69
C GLY A 119 21.78 24.13 -4.30
N ALA A 120 22.17 25.37 -4.03
CA ALA A 120 21.81 26.06 -2.78
C ALA A 120 20.74 27.14 -3.01
N THR A 121 19.97 27.49 -1.98
CA THR A 121 18.97 28.56 -2.11
C THR A 121 19.60 29.89 -2.50
N ALA A 122 18.87 30.73 -3.22
CA ALA A 122 19.31 32.08 -3.58
C ALA A 122 19.41 32.97 -2.33
N GLN A 123 18.41 32.85 -1.45
CA GLN A 123 18.33 33.55 -0.17
C GLN A 123 19.06 32.78 0.93
N THR A 124 19.49 33.53 1.95
CA THR A 124 20.04 32.98 3.19
C THR A 124 19.00 32.98 4.30
N TYR A 125 19.05 31.98 5.17
CA TYR A 125 18.12 31.80 6.28
C TYR A 125 18.88 31.46 7.56
N ASN A 126 18.29 31.80 8.71
CA ASN A 126 18.74 31.34 10.01
C ASN A 126 18.10 29.99 10.36
N GLY A 127 18.33 29.48 11.58
CA GLY A 127 17.86 28.19 12.05
C GLY A 127 16.34 28.05 12.21
N ASN A 128 15.57 29.14 12.13
CA ASN A 128 14.10 29.09 12.21
C ASN A 128 13.50 29.00 10.79
N LEU A 129 13.49 27.79 10.23
CA LEU A 129 13.03 27.54 8.86
C LEU A 129 11.55 27.17 8.77
N GLY A 130 10.84 27.07 9.90
CA GLY A 130 9.47 26.52 9.96
C GLY A 130 9.46 24.99 10.05
N GLY A 131 10.46 24.40 10.69
CA GLY A 131 10.63 22.96 10.76
C GLY A 131 11.28 22.36 9.51
N TYR A 132 11.50 21.05 9.52
CA TYR A 132 11.94 20.30 8.33
C TYR A 132 11.04 20.54 7.11
N SER A 133 9.73 20.62 7.33
CA SER A 133 8.76 20.90 6.27
C SER A 133 9.01 22.28 5.63
N GLY A 134 9.21 23.32 6.45
CA GLY A 134 9.52 24.66 5.96
C GLY A 134 10.86 24.75 5.24
N ALA A 135 11.89 24.03 5.72
CA ALA A 135 13.17 23.92 5.02
C ALA A 135 13.01 23.24 3.65
N ASN A 136 12.27 22.14 3.58
CA ASN A 136 12.00 21.42 2.34
C ASN A 136 11.17 22.27 1.36
N GLN A 137 10.20 23.03 1.86
CA GLN A 137 9.38 23.92 1.04
C GLN A 137 10.24 24.99 0.36
N LYS A 138 11.22 25.58 1.06
CA LYS A 138 12.16 26.56 0.47
C LYS A 138 12.95 25.95 -0.69
N CYS A 139 13.42 24.71 -0.55
CA CYS A 139 14.06 23.99 -1.66
C CYS A 139 13.10 23.68 -2.81
N SER A 140 11.88 23.22 -2.49
CA SER A 140 10.84 22.92 -3.49
C SER A 140 10.40 24.16 -4.29
N ILE A 141 10.36 25.34 -3.67
CA ILE A 141 10.05 26.61 -4.35
C ILE A 141 11.11 26.92 -5.40
N GLN A 142 12.40 26.68 -5.10
CA GLN A 142 13.49 27.05 -5.99
C GLN A 142 13.82 26.00 -7.05
N TYR A 143 13.77 24.71 -6.70
CA TYR A 143 14.20 23.59 -7.55
C TYR A 143 13.03 22.68 -7.99
N GLY A 144 11.80 23.14 -7.75
CA GLY A 144 10.56 22.46 -8.10
C GLY A 144 10.18 21.31 -7.16
N ALA A 145 8.99 20.75 -7.39
CA ALA A 145 8.44 19.66 -6.58
C ALA A 145 9.42 18.48 -6.43
N GLY A 146 9.51 17.95 -5.21
CA GLY A 146 10.40 16.85 -4.84
C GLY A 146 11.80 17.26 -4.39
N ALA A 147 12.18 18.54 -4.53
CA ALA A 147 13.42 19.05 -3.94
C ALA A 147 13.25 19.29 -2.44
N ARG A 148 14.23 18.86 -1.65
CA ARG A 148 14.25 19.00 -0.18
C ARG A 148 15.59 19.50 0.31
N MET A 149 15.65 19.89 1.58
CA MET A 149 16.93 20.14 2.24
C MET A 149 17.76 18.86 2.18
N CYS A 150 19.02 18.97 1.77
CA CYS A 150 19.93 17.85 1.70
C CYS A 150 20.14 17.24 3.09
N MET A 151 20.30 15.93 3.12
CA MET A 151 20.82 15.17 4.23
C MET A 151 22.30 14.91 4.06
N ALA A 152 23.01 14.63 5.16
CA ALA A 152 24.40 14.14 5.09
C ALA A 152 24.55 12.96 4.11
N ALA A 153 23.58 12.04 4.10
CA ALA A 153 23.57 10.87 3.22
C ALA A 153 23.46 11.24 1.73
N ASP A 154 22.84 12.36 1.38
CA ASP A 154 22.66 12.77 -0.02
C ASP A 154 23.99 13.17 -0.68
N PHE A 155 25.01 13.53 0.11
CA PHE A 155 26.31 13.94 -0.39
C PHE A 155 27.15 12.79 -0.96
N VAL A 156 26.74 11.53 -0.73
CA VAL A 156 27.36 10.36 -1.35
C VAL A 156 27.27 10.42 -2.88
N ASN A 157 26.22 11.05 -3.42
CA ASN A 157 25.98 11.18 -4.86
C ASN A 157 26.46 12.52 -5.45
N GLY A 158 27.00 13.41 -4.63
CA GLY A 158 27.47 14.73 -5.06
C GLY A 158 27.68 15.67 -3.88
N ALA A 159 28.94 15.94 -3.56
CA ALA A 159 29.28 16.88 -2.51
C ALA A 159 28.88 18.31 -2.91
N PRO A 160 28.35 19.12 -1.98
CA PRO A 160 28.03 20.52 -2.26
C PRO A 160 29.30 21.31 -2.59
N THR A 161 29.22 22.12 -3.65
CA THR A 161 30.28 23.06 -4.06
C THR A 161 30.07 24.46 -3.49
N VAL A 162 29.15 24.60 -2.54
CA VAL A 162 28.69 25.86 -1.93
C VAL A 162 28.47 25.65 -0.44
N ASN A 163 28.73 26.68 0.37
CA ASN A 163 28.46 26.65 1.80
C ASN A 163 26.95 26.73 2.07
N GLY A 164 26.46 25.99 3.07
CA GLY A 164 25.06 26.07 3.46
C GLY A 164 24.62 25.07 4.51
N TRP A 165 23.40 25.28 4.99
CA TRP A 165 22.70 24.38 5.89
C TRP A 165 22.33 23.07 5.20
N TYR A 166 22.52 21.96 5.90
CA TYR A 166 21.99 20.64 5.55
C TYR A 166 21.43 20.00 6.82
N SER A 167 20.60 18.98 6.69
CA SER A 167 19.98 18.33 7.84
C SER A 167 20.66 17.01 8.17
N THR A 168 20.76 16.67 9.45
CA THR A 168 21.20 15.34 9.89
C THR A 168 20.01 14.44 10.23
N PHE A 169 18.80 15.00 10.39
CA PHE A 169 17.60 14.30 10.88
C PHE A 169 17.81 13.61 12.24
N VAL A 170 18.88 13.98 12.96
CA VAL A 170 19.13 13.43 14.28
C VAL A 170 18.44 14.31 15.31
N THR A 171 17.20 13.94 15.64
CA THR A 171 16.54 14.43 16.84
C THR A 171 17.09 13.67 18.05
N GLY A 172 18.17 14.20 18.64
CA GLY A 172 18.69 13.75 19.92
C GLY A 172 19.93 12.84 19.84
N TRP A 173 20.91 13.18 20.69
CA TRP A 173 21.96 12.32 21.26
C TRP A 173 23.24 11.99 20.49
N VAL A 174 23.59 12.69 19.42
CA VAL A 174 24.99 12.69 18.94
C VAL A 174 25.47 14.13 18.81
N ASP A 175 26.28 14.50 19.81
CA ASP A 175 26.89 15.81 20.08
C ASP A 175 25.90 16.94 20.38
N GLN A 176 26.02 17.49 21.59
CA GLN A 176 25.09 18.41 22.26
C GLN A 176 24.90 19.77 21.56
N TYR A 177 25.45 19.94 20.36
CA TYR A 177 25.61 21.24 19.71
C TYR A 177 24.96 21.32 18.32
N ALA A 178 24.76 20.22 17.57
CA ALA A 178 24.26 20.27 16.18
C ALA A 178 22.89 19.58 15.98
N VAL A 179 21.87 20.02 16.73
CA VAL A 179 20.51 19.41 16.76
C VAL A 179 19.57 19.97 15.69
N ASP A 180 20.08 20.20 14.47
CA ASP A 180 19.30 20.79 13.38
C ASP A 180 18.57 22.09 13.82
N CYS A 181 19.12 22.89 14.75
CA CYS A 181 18.41 24.03 15.33
C CYS A 181 17.01 23.67 15.90
N LEU A 182 16.97 22.61 16.71
CA LEU A 182 15.75 22.00 17.25
C LEU A 182 14.76 21.63 16.14
N GLY A 183 15.26 20.91 15.14
CA GLY A 183 14.47 20.52 13.96
C GLY A 183 14.05 21.70 13.08
N TRP A 184 14.88 22.74 13.03
CA TRP A 184 14.76 23.98 12.28
C TRP A 184 13.61 24.87 12.71
N THR A 185 13.37 24.91 14.03
CA THR A 185 12.29 25.68 14.65
C THR A 185 12.78 26.87 15.47
N THR A 186 14.10 27.02 15.62
CA THR A 186 14.67 28.12 16.42
C THR A 186 15.89 28.75 15.77
N ASN A 187 16.02 30.06 15.95
CA ASN A 187 17.24 30.82 15.68
C ASN A 187 17.90 31.29 16.99
N ALA A 188 17.47 30.75 18.13
CA ALA A 188 18.04 31.08 19.42
C ALA A 188 19.51 30.64 19.50
N ILE A 189 20.32 31.47 20.15
CA ILE A 189 21.75 31.20 20.35
C ILE A 189 21.94 30.16 21.45
N THR A 190 21.01 30.10 22.42
CA THR A 190 21.07 29.20 23.57
C THR A 190 19.69 28.63 23.91
N PHE A 191 19.66 27.36 24.33
CA PHE A 191 18.47 26.74 24.91
C PHE A 191 18.92 25.83 26.06
N SER A 192 18.34 26.04 27.23
CA SER A 192 18.76 25.39 28.49
C SER A 192 20.27 25.55 28.81
N GLY A 193 20.88 26.67 28.42
CA GLY A 193 22.29 26.97 28.67
C GLY A 193 23.28 26.43 27.63
N PHE A 194 22.81 25.66 26.64
CA PHE A 194 23.66 25.11 25.56
C PHE A 194 23.55 25.95 24.30
N LYS A 195 24.68 26.18 23.62
CA LYS A 195 24.69 26.88 22.32
C LYS A 195 24.02 26.02 21.26
N MET A 196 22.99 26.55 20.62
CA MET A 196 22.26 25.86 19.56
C MET A 196 22.96 26.08 18.22
N ALA A 197 23.30 24.99 17.53
CA ALA A 197 23.85 25.04 16.19
C ALA A 197 23.10 24.09 15.25
N GLY A 198 23.18 24.41 13.96
CA GLY A 198 22.72 23.57 12.86
C GLY A 198 23.91 22.96 12.12
N PRO A 199 23.72 21.82 11.42
CA PRO A 199 24.73 21.28 10.53
C PRO A 199 24.93 22.18 9.32
N HIS A 200 26.17 22.55 9.08
CA HIS A 200 26.60 23.45 8.04
C HIS A 200 27.73 22.81 7.24
N TRP A 201 27.61 22.85 5.92
CA TRP A 201 28.68 22.44 5.02
C TRP A 201 29.57 23.63 4.71
N GLU A 202 30.89 23.44 4.82
CA GLU A 202 31.87 24.46 4.50
C GLU A 202 32.90 23.92 3.50
N ILE A 203 33.10 24.59 2.37
CA ILE A 203 34.03 24.12 1.32
C ILE A 203 35.49 24.16 1.78
N SER A 204 35.87 25.14 2.61
CA SER A 204 37.24 25.27 3.11
C SER A 204 37.60 24.16 4.09
N HIS A 205 36.60 23.52 4.69
CA HIS A 205 36.75 22.37 5.58
C HIS A 205 35.72 21.31 5.17
N PRO A 206 36.00 20.52 4.11
CA PRO A 206 35.02 19.63 3.50
C PRO A 206 34.64 18.50 4.46
N GLY A 207 33.66 18.79 5.30
CA GLY A 207 33.23 17.97 6.41
C GLY A 207 32.07 18.62 7.15
N PRO A 208 31.38 17.84 8.02
CA PRO A 208 30.29 18.34 8.82
C PRO A 208 30.80 19.40 9.81
N TRP A 209 30.28 20.61 9.70
CA TRP A 209 30.54 21.69 10.66
C TRP A 209 29.25 22.08 11.39
N ALA A 210 29.38 22.72 12.54
CA ALA A 210 28.25 23.28 13.29
C ALA A 210 28.32 24.80 13.26
N ARG A 211 27.22 25.45 12.88
CA ARG A 211 27.13 26.92 12.88
C ARG A 211 25.93 27.35 13.70
N GLY A 212 26.08 28.44 14.48
CA GLY A 212 25.04 28.92 15.39
C GLY A 212 23.72 29.18 14.66
N CYS A 213 22.60 28.82 15.27
CA CYS A 213 21.27 28.92 14.66
C CYS A 213 20.83 30.36 14.36
N GLU A 214 21.48 31.36 14.97
CA GLU A 214 21.30 32.77 14.66
C GLU A 214 21.96 33.19 13.35
N SER A 215 22.97 32.44 12.89
CA SER A 215 23.71 32.75 11.67
C SER A 215 22.84 32.57 10.44
N SER A 216 23.08 33.38 9.41
CA SER A 216 22.39 33.23 8.12
C SER A 216 23.27 32.45 7.13
N ALA A 217 22.70 31.42 6.50
CA ALA A 217 23.34 30.64 5.44
C ALA A 217 22.31 30.18 4.40
N LYS A 218 22.77 29.81 3.20
CA LYS A 218 21.89 29.20 2.20
C LYS A 218 21.47 27.81 2.65
N ILE A 219 20.36 27.29 2.16
CA ILE A 219 19.97 25.89 2.35
C ILE A 219 20.50 25.09 1.17
N LEU A 220 21.18 23.98 1.45
CA LEU A 220 21.61 23.02 0.43
C LEU A 220 20.42 22.15 0.05
N CYS A 221 20.11 22.11 -1.25
CA CYS A 221 18.94 21.41 -1.77
C CYS A 221 19.34 20.21 -2.63
N CYS A 222 18.60 19.11 -2.43
CA CYS A 222 18.80 17.85 -3.11
C CYS A 222 17.49 17.35 -3.73
N LYS A 223 17.56 16.69 -4.88
CA LYS A 223 16.39 16.20 -5.66
C LYS A 223 16.59 14.81 -6.25
#